data_AF-A0A090MUV5-F1
#
_entry.id   AF-A0A090MUV5-F1
#
_cell.length_a   1.000
_cell.length_b   1.000
_cell.length_c   1.000
_cell.angle_alpha   90.00
_cell.angle_beta   90.00
_cell.angle_gamma   90.00
#
_symmetry.space_group_name_H-M   'P 1'
#
loop_
_entity.id
_entity.type
_entity.pdbx_description
1 polymer ?
#
loop_
_entity_poly.entity_id
_entity_poly.type
_entity_poly.pdbx_seq_one_letter_code
_entity_poly.pdbx_strand_id
1 'polypeptide(L)'
;MSFGVYYTQFFVAVDCSIFKYNFFIVAPDFIPWDETAKFIVLPGWDLNDEVHYLTYSIYSGENNDILLRNSSIPLSNKQLLTVSITNLPIFDLYFFIFDIKNKKKEEFKIYGGNSIKHIYIQSDKKIYRPSEKVKIVALPIKINGNLYNKPLTFSILDSRNVKIIIQKIYYSWEKNFYHYEFELPKFNCTGRWTILVHPSSSYKILSHHFKTTIYVQDYILPLYNFFMDVKSTDDEWIYEVTTIARHSIGKDAIGNIEIEGICDNNHSNTLIGPDFFNLSL
;
A
#
# COMPACT_ATOMS: atom_id res chain seq x y z
N MET A 1 0.81 -14.28 -10.00
CA MET A 1 1.47 -12.98 -10.20
C MET A 1 0.54 -12.12 -11.03
N SER A 2 -0.22 -11.20 -10.41
CA SER A 2 -0.99 -10.20 -11.14
C SER A 2 -0.22 -8.89 -11.13
N PHE A 3 0.07 -8.37 -12.32
CA PHE A 3 0.59 -7.03 -12.49
C PHE A 3 -0.60 -6.07 -12.49
N GLY A 4 -0.87 -5.45 -11.35
CA GLY A 4 -1.79 -4.32 -11.27
C GLY A 4 -1.08 -3.06 -11.73
N VAL A 5 -1.31 -2.67 -12.99
CA VAL A 5 -0.96 -1.32 -13.46
C VAL A 5 -1.98 -0.38 -12.83
N TYR A 6 -1.56 0.36 -11.80
CA TYR A 6 -2.39 1.42 -11.24
C TYR A 6 -2.39 2.61 -12.22
N TYR A 7 -3.42 2.68 -13.05
CA TYR A 7 -3.81 3.93 -13.67
C TYR A 7 -4.56 4.74 -12.61
N THR A 8 -4.03 5.91 -12.24
CA THR A 8 -4.80 6.94 -11.54
C THR A 8 -5.89 7.43 -12.49
N GLN A 9 -7.12 6.92 -12.30
CA GLN A 9 -8.31 7.46 -12.95
C GLN A 9 -8.71 8.75 -12.25
N PHE A 10 -8.63 9.87 -12.98
CA PHE A 10 -9.23 11.13 -12.57
C PHE A 10 -10.71 11.09 -12.93
N PHE A 11 -11.60 11.14 -11.94
CA PHE A 11 -13.01 11.43 -12.15
C PHE A 11 -13.33 12.78 -11.51
N VAL A 12 -13.73 13.75 -12.33
CA VAL A 12 -14.28 15.02 -11.87
C VAL A 12 -15.57 15.25 -12.64
N ALA A 13 -16.70 15.19 -11.94
CA ALA A 13 -17.98 15.68 -12.45
C ALA A 13 -18.04 17.19 -12.16
N VAL A 14 -18.40 18.00 -13.15
CA VAL A 14 -18.52 19.46 -12.99
C VAL A 14 -19.94 19.88 -13.29
N ASP A 15 -20.56 20.53 -12.30
CA ASP A 15 -21.82 21.26 -12.44
C ASP A 15 -21.61 22.50 -13.33
N CYS A 16 -22.44 22.66 -14.34
CA CYS A 16 -22.19 23.53 -15.49
C CYS A 16 -22.95 24.86 -15.38
N SER A 17 -22.87 25.54 -14.23
CA SER A 17 -23.55 26.83 -14.05
C SER A 17 -22.66 27.96 -13.49
N ILE A 18 -22.50 28.99 -14.33
CA ILE A 18 -22.37 30.43 -14.00
C ILE A 18 -21.08 30.88 -13.28
N PHE A 19 -19.92 30.72 -13.91
CA PHE A 19 -18.74 31.54 -13.58
C PHE A 19 -18.08 32.12 -14.83
N LYS A 20 -17.95 33.45 -14.86
CA LYS A 20 -17.40 34.26 -15.97
C LYS A 20 -15.87 34.12 -16.14
N TYR A 21 -15.23 33.33 -15.27
CA TYR A 21 -13.81 33.00 -15.29
C TYR A 21 -13.67 31.52 -14.89
N ASN A 22 -14.10 30.65 -15.80
CA ASN A 22 -13.85 29.23 -15.61
C ASN A 22 -12.35 29.01 -15.82
N PHE A 23 -11.71 28.37 -14.87
CA PHE A 23 -10.43 27.71 -15.04
C PHE A 23 -10.43 26.57 -14.04
N PHE A 24 -9.74 25.49 -14.41
CA PHE A 24 -9.64 24.30 -13.60
C PHE A 24 -8.18 24.00 -13.36
N ILE A 25 -7.81 23.75 -12.10
CA ILE A 25 -6.45 23.37 -11.74
C ILE A 25 -6.51 21.93 -11.25
N VAL A 26 -5.79 21.05 -11.94
CA VAL A 26 -5.47 19.71 -11.44
C VAL A 26 -4.20 19.85 -10.61
N ALA A 27 -4.32 19.59 -9.32
CA ALA A 27 -3.20 19.50 -8.40
C ALA A 27 -2.75 18.05 -8.24
N PRO A 28 -1.47 17.80 -7.93
CA PRO A 28 -1.02 16.48 -7.51
C PRO A 28 -1.52 16.17 -6.10
N ASP A 29 -1.88 14.92 -5.85
CA ASP A 29 -2.33 14.47 -4.53
C ASP A 29 -1.19 14.47 -3.49
N PHE A 30 0.06 14.45 -3.97
CA PHE A 30 1.27 14.36 -3.18
C PHE A 30 2.46 14.99 -3.91
N ILE A 31 3.34 15.68 -3.19
CA ILE A 31 4.58 16.26 -3.73
C ILE A 31 5.79 15.57 -3.09
N PRO A 32 6.55 14.78 -3.86
CA PRO A 32 7.79 14.23 -3.36
C PRO A 32 8.82 15.35 -3.11
N TRP A 33 9.48 15.31 -1.96
CA TRP A 33 10.63 16.16 -1.66
C TRP A 33 11.72 15.92 -2.69
N ASP A 34 12.41 17.00 -3.06
CA ASP A 34 13.45 17.03 -4.09
C ASP A 34 12.93 16.78 -5.52
N GLU A 35 11.60 16.74 -5.73
CA GLU A 35 10.98 16.65 -7.05
C GLU A 35 10.22 17.94 -7.43
N THR A 36 9.81 18.01 -8.70
CA THR A 36 9.05 19.14 -9.23
C THR A 36 7.56 18.93 -9.02
N ALA A 37 6.89 19.86 -8.35
CA ALA A 37 5.43 19.86 -8.26
C ALA A 37 4.85 20.30 -9.61
N LYS A 38 3.98 19.48 -10.19
CA LYS A 38 3.36 19.74 -11.49
C LYS A 38 1.87 19.94 -11.33
N PHE A 39 1.38 21.10 -11.75
CA PHE A 39 -0.03 21.44 -11.80
C PHE A 39 -0.45 21.56 -13.25
N ILE A 40 -1.66 21.08 -13.57
CA ILE A 40 -2.24 21.26 -14.89
C ILE A 40 -3.33 22.31 -14.78
N VAL A 41 -3.17 23.40 -15.52
CA VAL A 41 -4.14 24.47 -15.60
C VAL A 41 -4.88 24.34 -16.92
N LEU A 42 -6.18 24.10 -16.84
CA LEU A 42 -7.09 24.10 -17.96
C LEU A 42 -7.73 25.48 -18.09
N PRO A 43 -7.53 26.20 -19.21
CA PRO A 43 -8.23 27.46 -19.44
C PRO A 43 -9.73 27.15 -19.55
N GLY A 44 -10.59 27.93 -18.92
CA GLY A 44 -12.02 27.81 -19.18
C GLY A 44 -12.41 28.52 -20.46
N TRP A 45 -13.49 28.01 -21.04
CA TRP A 45 -13.91 28.26 -22.41
C TRP A 45 -14.51 29.65 -22.69
N ASP A 46 -14.24 30.66 -21.85
CA ASP A 46 -14.83 32.00 -21.98
C ASP A 46 -13.93 33.13 -21.44
N LEU A 47 -12.61 32.93 -21.48
CA LEU A 47 -11.70 34.05 -21.30
C LEU A 47 -11.70 34.85 -22.60
N ASN A 48 -12.15 36.11 -22.56
CA ASN A 48 -11.97 37.06 -23.67
C ASN A 48 -10.48 37.07 -24.10
N ASP A 49 -10.16 37.47 -25.34
CA ASP A 49 -8.78 37.51 -25.90
C ASP A 49 -7.75 38.36 -25.10
N GLU A 50 -8.09 38.82 -23.90
CA GLU A 50 -7.16 39.40 -22.94
C GLU A 50 -6.20 38.35 -22.36
N VAL A 51 -4.93 38.70 -22.25
CA VAL A 51 -3.95 37.91 -21.49
C VAL A 51 -4.30 37.99 -19.99
N HIS A 52 -4.55 36.84 -19.39
CA HIS A 52 -4.72 36.69 -17.95
C HIS A 52 -3.41 36.21 -17.32
N TYR A 53 -3.17 36.58 -16.07
CA TYR A 53 -2.01 36.09 -15.30
C TYR A 53 -2.51 35.26 -14.14
N LEU A 54 -2.02 34.03 -14.06
CA LEU A 54 -2.13 33.19 -12.88
C LEU A 54 -1.01 33.54 -11.93
N THR A 55 -1.36 34.04 -10.74
CA THR A 55 -0.42 34.18 -9.64
C THR A 55 -0.58 33.01 -8.69
N TYR A 56 0.53 32.51 -8.14
CA TYR A 56 0.47 31.52 -7.08
C TYR A 56 1.35 31.91 -5.90
N SER A 57 0.88 31.54 -4.71
CA SER A 57 1.57 31.68 -3.43
C SER A 57 1.57 30.34 -2.71
N ILE A 58 2.68 30.03 -2.05
CA ILE A 58 2.87 28.76 -1.35
C ILE A 58 3.16 29.08 0.11
N TYR A 59 2.42 28.44 1.01
CA TYR A 59 2.55 28.61 2.45
C TYR A 59 2.91 27.29 3.13
N SER A 60 3.63 27.38 4.24
CA SER A 60 3.92 26.24 5.09
C SER A 60 2.68 25.84 5.88
N GLY A 61 2.47 24.53 6.00
CA GLY A 61 1.33 23.99 6.73
C GLY A 61 1.30 24.29 8.22
N GLU A 62 2.47 24.56 8.83
CA GLU A 62 2.63 24.63 10.28
C GLU A 62 2.56 26.08 10.82
N ASN A 63 3.05 27.06 10.06
CA ASN A 63 3.17 28.45 10.52
C ASN A 63 2.50 29.48 9.60
N ASN A 64 1.91 29.05 8.48
CA ASN A 64 1.47 29.95 7.39
C ASN A 64 2.58 30.88 6.90
N ASP A 65 3.85 30.49 7.06
CA ASP A 65 4.99 31.23 6.55
C ASP A 65 5.00 31.13 5.02
N ILE A 66 5.24 32.26 4.35
CA ILE A 66 5.33 32.29 2.88
C ILE A 66 6.61 31.57 2.46
N LEU A 67 6.46 30.44 1.77
CA LEU A 67 7.57 29.61 1.29
C LEU A 67 8.10 30.07 -0.06
N LEU A 68 7.19 30.53 -0.92
CA LEU A 68 7.52 31.09 -2.22
C LEU A 68 6.47 32.14 -2.56
N ARG A 69 6.93 33.35 -2.87
CA ARG A 69 6.06 34.50 -3.15
C ARG A 69 5.95 34.73 -4.66
N ASN A 70 4.71 34.72 -5.14
CA ASN A 70 4.23 35.36 -6.37
C ASN A 70 5.11 35.19 -7.61
N SER A 71 4.97 34.04 -8.26
CA SER A 71 5.29 33.95 -9.69
C SER A 71 4.01 34.14 -10.49
N SER A 72 4.06 34.96 -11.54
CA SER A 72 2.96 35.17 -12.47
C SER A 72 3.23 34.38 -13.75
N ILE A 73 2.23 33.62 -14.19
CA ILE A 73 2.30 32.84 -15.42
C ILE A 73 1.21 33.34 -16.36
N PRO A 74 1.55 33.73 -17.60
CA PRO A 74 0.55 34.11 -18.58
C PRO A 74 -0.32 32.90 -18.93
N LEU A 75 -1.64 33.08 -18.89
CA LEU A 75 -2.62 32.11 -19.32
C LEU A 75 -3.06 32.43 -20.74
N SER A 76 -3.07 31.41 -21.60
CA SER A 76 -3.66 31.46 -22.93
C SER A 76 -4.96 30.66 -22.93
N ASN A 77 -5.99 31.20 -23.58
CA ASN A 77 -7.34 30.66 -23.54
C ASN A 77 -7.50 29.38 -24.39
N LYS A 78 -6.44 28.97 -25.10
CA LYS A 78 -6.48 27.90 -26.11
C LYS A 78 -5.58 26.70 -25.78
N GLN A 79 -4.78 26.76 -24.72
CA GLN A 79 -3.77 25.73 -24.44
C GLN A 79 -3.78 25.31 -22.98
N LEU A 80 -3.65 24.00 -22.77
CA LEU A 80 -3.35 23.42 -21.49
C LEU A 80 -1.96 23.91 -21.05
N LEU A 81 -1.88 24.44 -19.84
CA LEU A 81 -0.64 24.91 -19.26
C LEU A 81 -0.19 23.95 -18.15
N THR A 82 1.06 23.51 -18.21
CA THR A 82 1.69 22.77 -17.11
C THR A 82 2.54 23.73 -16.30
N VAL A 83 2.16 23.98 -15.05
CA VAL A 83 2.93 24.78 -14.10
C VAL A 83 3.86 23.85 -13.33
N SER A 84 5.17 24.04 -13.50
CA SER A 84 6.21 23.25 -12.83
C SER A 84 6.89 24.10 -11.77
N ILE A 85 6.75 23.72 -10.51
CA ILE A 85 7.34 24.42 -9.37
C ILE A 85 8.48 23.56 -8.83
N THR A 86 9.71 24.07 -8.94
CA THR A 86 10.94 23.41 -8.52
C THR A 86 11.46 24.00 -7.20
N ASN A 87 12.38 23.30 -6.54
CA ASN A 87 13.08 23.77 -5.33
C ASN A 87 12.12 24.15 -4.18
N LEU A 88 11.03 23.40 -4.04
CA LEU A 88 10.15 23.55 -2.90
C LEU A 88 10.91 23.20 -1.61
N PRO A 89 10.84 24.06 -0.58
CA PRO A 89 11.46 23.72 0.69
C PRO A 89 10.74 22.53 1.32
N ILE A 90 11.45 21.75 2.13
CA ILE A 90 10.96 20.48 2.70
C ILE A 90 9.93 20.77 3.79
N PHE A 91 8.66 20.47 3.51
CA PHE A 91 7.57 20.55 4.48
C PHE A 91 6.66 19.33 4.35
N ASP A 92 6.03 18.93 5.45
CA ASP A 92 5.04 17.83 5.46
C ASP A 92 3.74 18.22 4.75
N LEU A 93 3.45 19.52 4.69
CA LEU A 93 2.19 20.05 4.19
C LEU A 93 2.41 21.42 3.55
N TYR A 94 1.89 21.56 2.35
CA TYR A 94 1.90 22.79 1.59
C TYR A 94 0.47 23.29 1.39
N PHE A 95 0.28 24.60 1.51
CA PHE A 95 -0.92 25.30 1.08
C PHE A 95 -0.60 26.10 -0.17
N PHE A 96 -1.19 25.70 -1.29
CA PHE A 96 -1.08 26.43 -2.55
C PHE A 96 -2.32 27.30 -2.72
N ILE A 97 -2.11 28.58 -2.99
CA ILE A 97 -3.17 29.52 -3.35
C ILE A 97 -2.89 30.01 -4.76
N PHE A 98 -3.80 29.71 -5.68
CA PHE A 98 -3.78 30.17 -7.06
C PHE A 98 -4.82 31.28 -7.24
N ASP A 99 -4.41 32.43 -7.77
CA ASP A 99 -5.26 33.61 -7.95
C ASP A 99 -5.13 34.16 -9.38
N ILE A 100 -6.28 34.42 -10.02
CA ILE A 100 -6.36 35.16 -11.28
C ILE A 100 -6.95 36.54 -11.03
N LYS A 101 -6.12 37.58 -11.20
CA LYS A 101 -6.50 39.01 -11.14
C LYS A 101 -7.31 39.40 -9.88
N ASN A 102 -7.08 38.76 -8.73
CA ASN A 102 -7.83 38.95 -7.46
C ASN A 102 -9.33 38.67 -7.58
N LYS A 103 -9.79 37.93 -8.60
CA LYS A 103 -11.21 37.68 -8.86
C LYS A 103 -11.63 36.27 -8.44
N LYS A 104 -10.77 35.29 -8.67
CA LYS A 104 -11.04 33.89 -8.35
C LYS A 104 -9.79 33.26 -7.74
N LYS A 105 -10.00 32.57 -6.62
CA LYS A 105 -8.97 31.87 -5.85
C LYS A 105 -9.29 30.38 -5.78
N GLU A 106 -8.28 29.56 -6.00
CA GLU A 106 -8.33 28.12 -5.80
C GLU A 106 -7.24 27.73 -4.79
N GLU A 107 -7.61 26.93 -3.79
CA GLU A 107 -6.74 26.57 -2.68
C GLU A 107 -6.54 25.06 -2.64
N PHE A 108 -5.28 24.62 -2.55
CA PHE A 108 -4.93 23.21 -2.45
C PHE A 108 -4.09 22.95 -1.21
N LYS A 109 -4.51 21.93 -0.46
CA LYS A 109 -3.76 21.39 0.67
C LYS A 109 -3.11 20.09 0.22
N ILE A 110 -1.79 20.09 0.07
CA ILE A 110 -1.05 18.96 -0.52
C ILE A 110 0.06 18.51 0.43
N TYR A 111 0.14 17.21 0.70
CA TYR A 111 1.18 16.66 1.54
C TYR A 111 2.51 16.56 0.79
N GLY A 112 3.59 16.86 1.51
CA GLY A 112 4.98 16.71 1.08
C GLY A 112 5.68 15.56 1.81
N GLY A 113 6.52 14.79 1.12
CA GLY A 113 7.19 13.65 1.76
C GLY A 113 8.25 13.00 0.89
N ASN A 114 8.83 11.89 1.35
CA ASN A 114 9.76 11.12 0.52
C ASN A 114 9.05 10.47 -0.68
N SER A 115 9.73 10.43 -1.83
CA SER A 115 9.30 9.74 -3.06
C SER A 115 9.33 8.21 -2.93
N ILE A 116 8.48 7.60 -2.10
CA ILE A 116 8.42 6.15 -1.92
C ILE A 116 7.34 5.54 -2.79
N LYS A 117 7.72 4.56 -3.61
CA LYS A 117 6.77 3.76 -4.39
C LYS A 117 6.23 2.60 -3.57
N HIS A 118 7.12 1.86 -2.93
CA HIS A 118 6.77 0.67 -2.17
C HIS A 118 7.83 0.33 -1.13
N ILE A 119 7.42 -0.34 -0.05
CA ILE A 119 8.34 -1.02 0.87
C ILE A 119 7.95 -2.49 0.89
N TYR A 120 8.78 -3.34 0.30
CA TYR A 120 8.59 -4.79 0.37
C TYR A 120 9.01 -5.26 1.75
N ILE A 121 8.11 -5.95 2.46
CA ILE A 121 8.35 -6.42 3.82
C ILE A 121 8.19 -7.93 3.85
N GLN A 122 9.26 -8.63 4.22
CA GLN A 122 9.31 -10.08 4.32
C GLN A 122 9.67 -10.49 5.74
N SER A 123 8.90 -11.40 6.30
CA SER A 123 9.22 -12.11 7.53
C SER A 123 9.88 -13.46 7.22
N ASP A 124 10.71 -13.96 8.13
CA ASP A 124 11.36 -15.28 7.99
C ASP A 124 10.34 -16.44 8.00
N LYS A 125 9.25 -16.30 8.75
CA LYS A 125 8.13 -17.24 8.82
C LYS A 125 6.80 -16.52 8.66
N LYS A 126 5.73 -17.27 8.36
CA LYS A 126 4.36 -16.75 8.37
C LYS A 126 3.62 -17.03 9.68
N ILE A 127 4.03 -18.07 10.40
CA ILE A 127 3.42 -18.50 11.66
C ILE A 127 4.53 -18.60 12.72
N TYR A 128 4.28 -18.00 13.88
CA TYR A 128 5.19 -17.99 15.02
C TYR A 128 4.50 -18.52 16.26
N ARG A 129 5.29 -19.09 17.17
CA ARG A 129 4.83 -19.41 18.52
C ARG A 129 4.98 -18.20 19.44
N PRO A 130 4.22 -18.14 20.54
CA PRO A 130 4.50 -17.19 21.63
C PRO A 130 5.98 -17.23 22.05
N SER A 131 6.54 -16.08 22.43
CA SER A 131 7.96 -15.92 22.81
C SER A 131 8.99 -16.20 21.70
N GLU A 132 8.58 -16.47 20.47
CA GLU A 132 9.53 -16.55 19.37
C GLU A 132 10.05 -15.18 18.93
N LYS A 133 11.29 -15.17 18.43
CA LYS A 133 11.86 -14.04 17.73
C LYS A 133 11.37 -14.02 16.28
N VAL A 134 10.87 -12.86 15.87
CA VAL A 134 10.44 -12.56 14.51
C VAL A 134 11.56 -11.79 13.82
N LYS A 135 11.95 -12.23 12.62
CA LYS A 135 12.93 -11.53 11.79
C LYS A 135 12.23 -10.95 10.57
N ILE A 136 12.41 -9.66 10.36
CA ILE A 136 11.84 -8.92 9.24
C ILE A 136 12.97 -8.34 8.41
N VAL A 137 12.78 -8.39 7.10
CA VAL A 137 13.59 -7.70 6.11
C VAL A 137 12.67 -6.75 5.35
N ALA A 138 13.09 -5.49 5.22
CA ALA A 138 12.38 -4.50 4.40
C ALA A 138 13.28 -3.94 3.29
N LEU A 139 12.70 -3.78 2.10
CA LEU A 139 13.34 -3.20 0.92
C LEU A 139 12.48 -2.02 0.40
N PRO A 140 12.83 -0.78 0.74
CA PRO A 140 12.11 0.39 0.28
C PRO A 140 12.62 0.86 -1.10
N ILE A 141 11.68 1.02 -2.04
CA ILE A 141 11.94 1.45 -3.42
C ILE A 141 11.25 2.79 -3.68
N LYS A 142 11.99 3.72 -4.27
CA LYS A 142 11.50 5.04 -4.68
C LYS A 142 10.70 4.97 -5.98
N ILE A 143 9.98 6.04 -6.33
CA ILE A 143 9.19 6.13 -7.58
C ILE A 143 10.08 5.93 -8.82
N ASN A 144 11.30 6.45 -8.80
CA ASN A 144 12.29 6.28 -9.86
C ASN A 144 12.98 4.91 -9.90
N GLY A 145 12.60 3.97 -9.04
CA GLY A 145 13.20 2.62 -8.97
C GLY A 145 14.48 2.53 -8.14
N ASN A 146 15.04 3.66 -7.68
CA ASN A 146 16.20 3.65 -6.79
C ASN A 146 15.81 3.22 -5.38
N LEU A 147 16.80 2.78 -4.61
CA LEU A 147 16.60 2.40 -3.22
C LEU A 147 16.42 3.64 -2.34
N TYR A 148 15.57 3.50 -1.34
CA TYR A 148 15.50 4.47 -0.25
C TYR A 148 16.45 4.05 0.88
N ASN A 149 17.28 5.00 1.32
CA ASN A 149 18.39 4.77 2.25
C ASN A 149 18.36 5.75 3.43
N LYS A 150 17.17 6.21 3.82
CA LYS A 150 16.95 7.04 5.01
C LYS A 150 16.20 6.22 6.07
N PRO A 151 16.09 6.68 7.33
CA PRO A 151 15.51 5.87 8.41
C PRO A 151 14.06 5.44 8.16
N LEU A 152 13.74 4.21 8.55
CA LEU A 152 12.39 3.65 8.55
C LEU A 152 11.88 3.47 9.98
N THR A 153 10.59 3.71 10.18
CA THR A 153 9.89 3.38 11.42
C THR A 153 9.13 2.09 11.24
N PHE A 154 9.41 1.12 12.12
CA PHE A 154 8.67 -0.13 12.23
C PHE A 154 7.72 -0.04 13.43
N SER A 155 6.43 -0.27 13.18
CA SER A 155 5.38 -0.31 14.20
C SER A 155 4.69 -1.66 14.18
N ILE A 156 4.68 -2.35 15.32
CA ILE A 156 4.11 -3.69 15.47
C ILE A 156 2.78 -3.58 16.20
N LEU A 157 1.70 -3.93 15.53
CA LEU A 157 0.35 -3.92 16.10
C LEU A 157 -0.02 -5.33 16.58
N ASP A 158 -0.72 -5.37 17.72
CA ASP A 158 -1.28 -6.60 18.27
C ASP A 158 -2.36 -7.23 17.36
N SER A 159 -2.83 -8.42 17.73
CA SER A 159 -3.83 -9.15 16.94
C SER A 159 -5.17 -8.44 16.78
N ARG A 160 -5.43 -7.42 17.60
CA ARG A 160 -6.63 -6.57 17.55
C ARG A 160 -6.43 -5.31 16.70
N ASN A 161 -5.20 -5.02 16.26
CA ASN A 161 -4.81 -3.78 15.60
C ASN A 161 -5.12 -2.51 16.39
N VAL A 162 -5.23 -2.59 17.72
CA VAL A 162 -5.57 -1.44 18.57
C VAL A 162 -4.33 -0.84 19.20
N LYS A 163 -3.38 -1.68 19.61
CA LYS A 163 -2.19 -1.24 20.35
C LYS A 163 -0.93 -1.46 19.52
N ILE A 164 -0.14 -0.39 19.38
CA ILE A 164 1.25 -0.51 18.95
C ILE A 164 2.03 -1.07 20.13
N ILE A 165 2.50 -2.31 19.99
CA ILE A 165 3.28 -3.02 21.02
C ILE A 165 4.74 -2.60 20.96
N ILE A 166 5.26 -2.34 19.76
CA ILE A 166 6.64 -1.93 19.54
C ILE A 166 6.65 -0.87 18.45
N GLN A 167 7.38 0.22 18.69
CA GLN A 167 7.69 1.22 17.66
C GLN A 167 9.19 1.51 17.72
N LYS A 168 9.89 1.35 16.61
CA LYS A 168 11.33 1.59 16.55
C LYS A 168 11.74 2.22 15.24
N ILE A 169 12.61 3.23 15.33
CA ILE A 169 13.27 3.83 14.18
C ILE A 169 14.55 3.05 13.89
N TYR A 170 14.74 2.69 12.63
CA TYR A 170 15.86 1.89 12.17
C TYR A 170 16.70 2.69 11.16
N TYR A 171 17.96 2.93 11.52
CA TYR A 171 18.90 3.77 10.78
C TYR A 171 19.91 2.97 9.94
N SER A 172 20.11 1.69 10.27
CA SER A 172 21.11 0.84 9.61
C SER A 172 20.46 0.01 8.50
N TRP A 173 21.07 -0.02 7.34
CA TRP A 173 20.72 -0.96 6.28
C TRP A 173 21.98 -1.72 5.86
N GLU A 174 21.90 -3.05 5.83
CA GLU A 174 22.98 -3.91 5.37
C GLU A 174 22.62 -4.44 3.99
N LYS A 175 23.55 -4.38 3.04
CA LYS A 175 23.34 -4.91 1.67
C LYS A 175 22.03 -4.43 1.01
N ASN A 176 21.63 -3.18 1.26
CA ASN A 176 20.39 -2.54 0.78
C ASN A 176 19.09 -2.95 1.49
N PHE A 177 19.16 -3.74 2.55
CA PHE A 177 17.99 -4.19 3.29
C PHE A 177 17.99 -3.68 4.72
N TYR A 178 16.79 -3.40 5.22
CA TYR A 178 16.56 -3.07 6.62
C TYR A 178 16.21 -4.35 7.37
N HIS A 179 17.10 -4.79 8.25
CA HIS A 179 16.90 -5.98 9.07
C HIS A 179 16.37 -5.58 10.43
N TYR A 180 15.19 -6.07 10.79
CA TYR A 180 14.59 -5.79 12.09
C TYR A 180 14.22 -7.09 12.78
N GLU A 181 14.60 -7.22 14.05
CA GLU A 181 14.25 -8.36 14.89
C GLU A 181 13.50 -7.88 16.14
N PHE A 182 12.46 -8.62 16.51
CA PHE A 182 11.74 -8.40 17.76
C PHE A 182 11.24 -9.72 18.35
N GLU A 183 10.94 -9.73 19.64
CA GLU A 183 10.42 -10.91 20.34
C GLU A 183 8.93 -10.76 20.62
N LEU A 184 8.17 -11.83 20.38
CA LEU A 184 6.74 -11.87 20.68
C LEU A 184 6.50 -12.00 22.19
N PRO A 185 5.48 -11.34 22.75
CA PRO A 185 5.15 -11.51 24.15
C PRO A 185 4.67 -12.96 24.43
N LYS A 186 4.86 -13.41 25.67
CA LYS A 186 4.52 -14.77 26.09
C LYS A 186 3.00 -15.00 26.24
N PHE A 187 2.25 -13.97 26.64
CA PHE A 187 0.83 -14.08 26.98
C PHE A 187 -0.03 -13.16 26.10
N ASN A 188 -1.29 -13.56 25.86
CA ASN A 188 -2.29 -12.80 25.10
C ASN A 188 -1.81 -12.36 23.71
N CYS A 189 -1.06 -13.22 23.03
CA CYS A 189 -0.40 -12.90 21.78
C CYS A 189 -0.93 -13.68 20.58
N THR A 190 -2.00 -14.44 20.71
CA THR A 190 -2.56 -15.23 19.61
C THR A 190 -3.30 -14.38 18.59
N GLY A 191 -3.26 -14.81 17.32
CA GLY A 191 -3.98 -14.20 16.21
C GLY A 191 -3.08 -13.53 15.18
N ARG A 192 -3.67 -12.67 14.35
CA ARG A 192 -3.00 -12.02 13.21
C ARG A 192 -2.39 -10.68 13.60
N TRP A 193 -1.07 -10.62 13.68
CA TRP A 193 -0.31 -9.40 13.97
C TRP A 193 0.02 -8.64 12.69
N THR A 194 0.07 -7.32 12.81
CA THR A 194 0.40 -6.43 11.68
C THR A 194 1.72 -5.72 11.92
N ILE A 195 2.61 -5.81 10.94
CA ILE A 195 3.87 -5.08 10.89
C ILE A 195 3.65 -3.91 9.93
N LEU A 196 3.76 -2.70 10.42
CA LEU A 196 3.64 -1.46 9.66
C LEU A 196 5.02 -0.83 9.51
N VAL A 197 5.36 -0.40 8.30
CA VAL A 197 6.64 0.23 7.99
C VAL A 197 6.39 1.49 7.17
N HIS A 198 7.03 2.59 7.57
CA HIS A 198 6.97 3.86 6.85
C HIS A 198 8.28 4.63 6.99
N PRO A 199 8.59 5.57 6.07
CA PRO A 199 9.68 6.53 6.27
C PRO A 199 9.49 7.34 7.55
N SER A 200 10.55 7.48 8.36
CA SER A 200 10.43 8.19 9.64
C SER A 200 10.06 9.66 9.46
N SER A 201 10.52 10.29 8.37
CA SER A 201 10.22 11.69 8.07
C SER A 201 8.90 11.90 7.31
N SER A 202 8.12 10.87 6.99
CA SER A 202 6.86 11.02 6.23
C SER A 202 5.70 10.29 6.90
N TYR A 203 5.71 10.22 8.24
CA TYR A 203 4.74 9.48 9.04
C TYR A 203 3.31 10.05 8.98
N LYS A 204 3.13 11.33 8.60
CA LYS A 204 1.80 11.94 8.45
C LYS A 204 1.08 11.48 7.17
N ILE A 205 1.79 10.86 6.23
CA ILE A 205 1.26 10.45 4.93
C ILE A 205 0.80 9.00 5.00
N LEU A 206 -0.52 8.81 5.07
CA LEU A 206 -1.12 7.48 5.24
C LEU A 206 -0.77 6.52 4.09
N SER A 207 -0.70 7.00 2.85
CA SER A 207 -0.30 6.21 1.68
C SER A 207 1.15 5.69 1.73
N HIS A 208 1.99 6.24 2.63
CA HIS A 208 3.37 5.78 2.83
C HIS A 208 3.51 4.76 3.96
N HIS A 209 2.39 4.22 4.45
CA HIS A 209 2.39 3.11 5.39
C HIS A 209 2.20 1.79 4.66
N PHE A 210 3.26 0.99 4.63
CA PHE A 210 3.27 -0.33 4.05
C PHE A 210 3.13 -1.37 5.15
N LYS A 211 2.43 -2.46 4.87
CA LYS A 211 2.16 -3.48 5.90
C LYS A 211 2.37 -4.90 5.41
N THR A 212 2.74 -5.76 6.34
CA THR A 212 2.68 -7.21 6.19
C THR A 212 2.09 -7.81 7.46
N THR A 213 1.68 -9.07 7.40
CA THR A 213 1.04 -9.75 8.52
C THR A 213 1.75 -11.06 8.83
N ILE A 214 1.82 -11.37 10.12
CA ILE A 214 2.26 -12.66 10.65
C ILE A 214 1.14 -13.23 11.51
N TYR A 215 1.12 -14.56 11.66
CA TYR A 215 0.20 -15.23 12.57
C TYR A 215 0.94 -15.76 13.78
N VAL A 216 0.34 -15.60 14.96
CA VAL A 216 0.90 -16.10 16.20
C VAL A 216 -0.07 -17.10 16.80
N GLN A 217 0.38 -18.33 16.97
CA GLN A 217 -0.40 -19.39 17.59
C GLN A 217 0.53 -20.43 18.20
N ASP A 218 0.04 -21.17 19.18
CA ASP A 218 0.73 -22.39 19.57
C ASP A 218 0.50 -23.45 18.50
N TYR A 219 1.57 -24.12 18.06
CA TYR A 219 1.49 -25.14 17.03
C TYR A 219 2.66 -26.11 17.11
N ILE A 220 2.42 -27.35 16.69
CA ILE A 220 3.46 -28.34 16.44
C ILE A 220 3.66 -28.42 14.93
N LEU A 221 4.91 -28.42 14.46
CA LEU A 221 5.17 -28.53 13.02
C LEU A 221 4.63 -29.88 12.53
N PRO A 222 3.77 -29.89 11.50
CA PRO A 222 3.30 -31.14 10.94
C PRO A 222 4.46 -31.87 10.26
N LEU A 223 4.50 -33.19 10.46
CA LEU A 223 5.50 -34.08 9.84
C LEU A 223 5.12 -34.47 8.40
N TYR A 224 3.91 -34.13 8.00
CA TYR A 224 3.28 -34.53 6.75
C TYR A 224 2.63 -33.30 6.10
N ASN A 225 2.74 -33.23 4.78
CA ASN A 225 1.97 -32.32 3.95
C ASN A 225 0.88 -33.13 3.25
N PHE A 226 -0.33 -32.62 3.30
CA PHE A 226 -1.49 -33.19 2.63
C PHE A 226 -1.92 -32.24 1.51
N PHE A 227 -1.98 -32.78 0.30
CA PHE A 227 -2.38 -32.06 -0.89
C PHE A 227 -3.68 -32.67 -1.40
N MET A 228 -4.65 -31.82 -1.70
CA MET A 228 -5.92 -32.21 -2.29
C MET A 228 -6.12 -31.33 -3.53
N ASP A 229 -6.34 -31.97 -4.66
CA ASP A 229 -6.73 -31.34 -5.91
C ASP A 229 -8.15 -31.78 -6.26
N VAL A 230 -9.00 -30.83 -6.63
CA VAL A 230 -10.42 -31.08 -6.92
C VAL A 230 -10.70 -30.54 -8.31
N LYS A 231 -11.14 -31.41 -9.21
CA LYS A 231 -11.47 -31.07 -10.60
C LYS A 231 -12.95 -31.31 -10.85
N SER A 232 -13.58 -30.36 -11.53
CA SER A 232 -14.94 -30.54 -12.05
C SER A 232 -14.92 -31.55 -13.20
N THR A 233 -15.99 -32.34 -13.31
CA THR A 233 -16.21 -33.21 -14.46
C THR A 233 -17.27 -32.59 -15.40
N ASP A 234 -17.61 -33.29 -16.49
CA ASP A 234 -18.70 -32.87 -17.39
C ASP A 234 -20.09 -32.97 -16.73
N ASP A 235 -20.18 -33.66 -15.59
CA ASP A 235 -21.38 -33.71 -14.75
C ASP A 235 -21.23 -32.69 -13.60
N GLU A 236 -22.17 -31.75 -13.52
CA GLU A 236 -22.21 -30.68 -12.51
C GLU A 236 -22.29 -31.21 -11.06
N TRP A 237 -22.68 -32.46 -10.87
CA TRP A 237 -22.81 -33.12 -9.57
C TRP A 237 -21.62 -34.01 -9.21
N ILE A 238 -20.63 -34.16 -10.10
CA ILE A 238 -19.49 -35.06 -9.91
C ILE A 238 -18.18 -34.27 -9.94
N TYR A 239 -17.38 -34.49 -8.89
CA TYR A 239 -16.03 -33.93 -8.74
C TYR A 239 -15.01 -35.06 -8.62
N GLU A 240 -13.92 -34.93 -9.36
CA GLU A 240 -12.74 -35.79 -9.20
C GLU A 240 -11.85 -35.20 -8.11
N VAL A 241 -11.64 -35.96 -7.03
CA VAL A 241 -10.79 -35.56 -5.90
C VAL A 241 -9.54 -36.43 -5.88
N THR A 242 -8.39 -35.81 -6.14
CA THR A 242 -7.08 -36.46 -6.01
C THR A 242 -6.42 -36.02 -4.71
N THR A 243 -6.01 -36.97 -3.87
CA THR A 243 -5.32 -36.68 -2.62
C THR A 243 -3.92 -37.28 -2.61
N ILE A 244 -2.96 -36.55 -2.06
CA ILE A 244 -1.56 -36.97 -1.95
C ILE A 244 -1.06 -36.59 -0.55
N ALA A 245 -0.61 -37.56 0.21
CA ALA A 245 0.05 -37.35 1.50
C ALA A 245 1.55 -37.64 1.37
N ARG A 246 2.39 -36.69 1.79
CA ARG A 246 3.85 -36.85 1.79
C ARG A 246 4.46 -36.40 3.11
N HIS A 247 5.44 -37.14 3.59
CA HIS A 247 6.32 -36.67 4.65
C HIS A 247 7.04 -35.38 4.23
N SER A 248 7.41 -34.54 5.18
CA SER A 248 8.19 -33.31 4.93
C SER A 248 9.55 -33.57 4.26
N ILE A 249 10.04 -34.81 4.27
CA ILE A 249 11.27 -35.25 3.56
C ILE A 249 11.02 -35.70 2.11
N GLY A 250 9.78 -35.62 1.61
CA GLY A 250 9.41 -35.93 0.22
C GLY A 250 9.00 -37.37 -0.04
N LYS A 251 9.00 -38.25 0.97
CA LYS A 251 8.50 -39.64 0.84
C LYS A 251 6.97 -39.68 0.93
N ASP A 252 6.35 -40.58 0.18
CA ASP A 252 4.92 -40.81 0.30
C ASP A 252 4.57 -41.35 1.69
N ALA A 253 3.45 -40.87 2.22
CA ALA A 253 2.95 -41.25 3.54
C ALA A 253 1.84 -42.30 3.38
N ILE A 254 1.86 -43.32 4.23
CA ILE A 254 0.84 -44.36 4.27
C ILE A 254 -0.06 -44.10 5.47
N GLY A 255 -1.37 -44.07 5.24
CA GLY A 255 -2.36 -43.88 6.28
C GLY A 255 -3.78 -43.93 5.72
N ASN A 256 -4.75 -43.75 6.61
CA ASN A 256 -6.16 -43.68 6.25
C ASN A 256 -6.56 -42.22 6.05
N ILE A 257 -7.40 -41.96 5.06
CA ILE A 257 -7.90 -40.63 4.72
C ILE A 257 -9.42 -40.67 4.86
N GLU A 258 -9.97 -39.71 5.60
CA GLU A 258 -11.41 -39.47 5.70
C GLU A 258 -11.70 -38.12 5.04
N ILE A 259 -12.65 -38.10 4.09
CA ILE A 259 -13.04 -36.89 3.35
C ILE A 259 -14.53 -36.65 3.61
N GLU A 260 -14.86 -35.49 4.18
CA GLU A 260 -16.24 -35.07 4.41
C GLU A 260 -16.66 -34.03 3.37
N GLY A 261 -17.79 -34.28 2.70
CA GLY A 261 -18.42 -33.35 1.76
C GLY A 261 -19.67 -32.73 2.39
N ILE A 262 -19.76 -31.40 2.39
CA ILE A 262 -20.97 -30.67 2.81
C ILE A 262 -21.72 -30.27 1.54
N CYS A 263 -22.80 -30.99 1.23
CA CYS A 263 -23.59 -30.76 0.02
C CYS A 263 -24.81 -29.85 0.24
N ASP A 264 -25.29 -29.70 1.48
CA ASP A 264 -26.33 -28.75 1.89
C ASP A 264 -26.23 -28.44 3.40
N ASN A 265 -26.71 -27.27 3.85
CA ASN A 265 -26.60 -26.78 5.24
C ASN A 265 -27.15 -27.72 6.35
N ASN A 266 -27.84 -28.81 5.99
CA ASN A 266 -28.46 -29.75 6.93
C ASN A 266 -28.00 -31.22 6.76
N HIS A 267 -27.14 -31.55 5.78
CA HIS A 267 -26.70 -32.92 5.53
C HIS A 267 -25.20 -32.95 5.18
N SER A 268 -24.39 -33.54 6.06
CA SER A 268 -23.03 -33.95 5.70
C SER A 268 -23.04 -35.42 5.27
N ASN A 269 -22.39 -35.70 4.15
CA ASN A 269 -22.14 -37.06 3.70
C ASN A 269 -20.63 -37.31 3.85
N THR A 270 -20.26 -38.26 4.71
CA THR A 270 -18.88 -38.74 4.77
C THR A 270 -18.63 -39.61 3.54
N LEU A 271 -17.74 -39.17 2.66
CA LEU A 271 -17.26 -39.99 1.56
C LEU A 271 -16.12 -40.84 2.12
N ILE A 272 -16.45 -42.04 2.58
CA ILE A 272 -15.46 -43.06 2.93
C ILE A 272 -14.83 -43.50 1.60
N GLY A 273 -13.58 -43.11 1.37
CA GLY A 273 -12.78 -43.61 0.26
C GLY A 273 -12.65 -45.14 0.33
N PRO A 274 -12.32 -45.83 -0.77
CA PRO A 274 -12.21 -47.28 -0.76
C PRO A 274 -11.22 -47.74 0.31
N ASP A 275 -11.63 -48.76 1.08
CA ASP A 275 -10.77 -49.49 1.98
C ASP A 275 -9.52 -49.94 1.20
N PHE A 276 -8.34 -49.46 1.62
CA PHE A 276 -7.01 -49.78 1.09
C PHE A 276 -6.62 -49.15 -0.26
N PHE A 277 -5.85 -48.06 -0.20
CA PHE A 277 -4.85 -47.77 -1.25
C PHE A 277 -3.57 -48.55 -0.96
N ASN A 278 -3.39 -49.70 -1.62
CA ASN A 278 -2.05 -50.28 -1.81
C ASN A 278 -1.37 -49.53 -2.96
N LEU A 279 -0.55 -48.53 -2.63
CA LEU A 279 0.45 -48.02 -3.57
C LEU A 279 1.68 -48.94 -3.47
N SER A 280 1.86 -49.76 -4.50
CA SER A 280 3.01 -50.65 -4.66
C SER A 280 4.32 -49.86 -4.76
N LEU A 281 5.36 -50.42 -4.13
CA LEU A 281 6.77 -50.00 -4.13
C LEU A 281 7.32 -49.60 -5.51
#